data_AF-A0A016TZL1-F1
#
_entry.id   AF-A0A016TZL1-F1
#
_cell.length_a   1.000
_cell.length_b   1.000
_cell.length_c   1.000
_cell.angle_alpha   90.00
_cell.angle_beta   90.00
_cell.angle_gamma   90.00
#
_symmetry.space_group_name_H-M   'P 1'
#
loop_
_entity.id
_entity.type
_entity.pdbx_description
1 polymer ?
#
loop_
_entity_poly.entity_id
_entity_poly.type
_entity_poly.pdbx_seq_one_letter_code
_entity_poly.pdbx_strand_id
1 'polypeptide(L)'
;MSSHAVWTGNGHTILYAPYSYENVVGPEHFWNPNAVHAFFARHWSSSIYLALGYVAVINVLQRVMENRKPLSMRTVLLLWNGALAVFSMMGTWRFGLEFFHMLWTRPFTDSVCFSVDPTGPASFWACMFAFSKIAELGDTLFLVLRKRPVIFLHWYHHAVVLVYCWHSAVELTAAGRWFIWMNYFVHSIMYTYYAIVSTGIRLPKRLSMTVTALQTTQMLIGVMISVYVLYLKLNGAVCQQSFDNLAICFAIYASFLILFSKFFNTAYLVKKQQPKPAVKAD
;
A
#
# COMPACT_ATOMS: atom_id res chain seq x y z
N MET A 1 -24.39 19.68 5.83
CA MET A 1 -23.85 18.41 5.33
C MET A 1 -23.83 18.50 3.82
N SER A 2 -22.65 18.38 3.21
CA SER A 2 -22.55 18.30 1.75
C SER A 2 -23.34 17.09 1.24
N SER A 3 -23.87 17.14 0.01
CA SER A 3 -24.61 16.03 -0.60
C SER A 3 -23.70 14.81 -0.77
N HIS A 4 -24.08 13.68 -0.19
CA HIS A 4 -23.51 12.37 -0.49
C HIS A 4 -24.50 11.63 -1.39
N ALA A 5 -23.97 10.75 -2.23
CA ALA A 5 -24.75 9.87 -3.06
C ALA A 5 -24.69 8.44 -2.50
N VAL A 6 -25.68 7.65 -2.88
CA VAL A 6 -25.83 6.27 -2.41
C VAL A 6 -25.78 5.36 -3.62
N TRP A 7 -24.84 4.42 -3.62
CA TRP A 7 -24.79 3.33 -4.58
C TRP A 7 -25.19 2.03 -3.88
N THR A 8 -26.01 1.23 -4.54
CA THR A 8 -26.40 -0.09 -4.04
C THR A 8 -25.98 -1.15 -5.05
N GLY A 9 -25.30 -2.18 -4.58
CA GLY A 9 -24.85 -3.27 -5.44
C GLY A 9 -24.54 -4.52 -4.62
N ASN A 10 -25.01 -5.68 -5.08
CA ASN A 10 -24.83 -6.99 -4.44
C ASN A 10 -25.20 -7.04 -2.95
N GLY A 11 -26.24 -6.30 -2.53
CA GLY A 11 -26.69 -6.26 -1.14
C GLY A 11 -25.90 -5.35 -0.20
N HIS A 12 -24.91 -4.59 -0.72
CA HIS A 12 -24.19 -3.58 0.05
C HIS A 12 -24.59 -2.17 -0.40
N THR A 13 -24.57 -1.26 0.57
CA THR A 13 -24.81 0.17 0.38
C THR A 13 -23.49 0.92 0.56
N ILE A 14 -23.13 1.74 -0.43
CA ILE A 14 -21.93 2.56 -0.41
C ILE A 14 -22.32 4.03 -0.44
N LEU A 15 -21.92 4.75 0.62
CA LEU A 15 -22.02 6.20 0.69
C LEU A 15 -20.77 6.82 0.08
N TYR A 16 -20.95 7.63 -0.95
CA TYR A 16 -19.83 8.21 -1.70
C TYR A 16 -20.02 9.70 -1.99
N ALA A 17 -18.91 10.38 -2.21
CA ALA A 17 -18.91 11.76 -2.67
C ALA A 17 -18.82 11.76 -4.20
N PRO A 18 -19.83 12.30 -4.91
CA PRO A 18 -19.85 12.28 -6.37
C PRO A 18 -18.71 13.13 -6.94
N TYR A 19 -18.05 12.61 -7.96
CA TYR A 19 -17.03 13.29 -8.73
C TYR A 19 -17.05 12.80 -10.18
N SER A 20 -17.14 13.74 -11.13
CA SER A 20 -17.06 13.42 -12.55
C SER A 20 -15.67 13.73 -13.08
N TYR A 21 -15.04 12.73 -13.67
CA TYR A 21 -13.80 12.94 -14.40
C TYR A 21 -14.09 13.61 -15.74
N GLU A 22 -13.25 14.56 -16.15
CA GLU A 22 -13.36 15.19 -17.48
C GLU A 22 -13.17 14.18 -18.61
N ASN A 23 -12.25 13.22 -18.41
CA ASN A 23 -11.91 12.20 -19.37
C ASN A 23 -11.70 10.85 -18.68
N VAL A 24 -12.17 9.79 -19.34
CA VAL A 24 -11.90 8.39 -19.03
C VAL A 24 -10.82 7.91 -20.01
N VAL A 25 -9.84 7.15 -19.54
CA VAL A 25 -8.69 6.75 -20.36
C VAL A 25 -8.44 5.25 -20.36
N GLY A 26 -8.20 4.69 -21.55
CA GLY A 26 -7.67 3.34 -21.74
C GLY A 26 -8.48 2.27 -21.01
N PRO A 27 -7.90 1.50 -20.07
CA PRO A 27 -8.59 0.42 -19.38
C PRO A 27 -9.78 0.85 -18.51
N GLU A 28 -9.86 2.14 -18.13
CA GLU A 28 -10.94 2.66 -17.30
C GLU A 28 -12.31 2.51 -17.99
N HIS A 29 -12.36 2.46 -19.33
CA HIS A 29 -13.60 2.22 -20.08
C HIS A 29 -14.20 0.83 -19.85
N PHE A 30 -13.41 -0.15 -19.41
CA PHE A 30 -13.88 -1.50 -19.12
C PHE A 30 -14.31 -1.68 -17.66
N TRP A 31 -14.32 -0.59 -16.88
CA TRP A 31 -14.71 -0.62 -15.48
C TRP A 31 -16.19 -1.01 -15.32
N ASN A 32 -16.43 -2.05 -14.52
CA ASN A 32 -17.78 -2.48 -14.17
C ASN A 32 -17.89 -2.59 -12.63
N PRO A 33 -18.54 -1.63 -11.97
CA PRO A 33 -18.61 -1.60 -10.51
C PRO A 33 -19.33 -2.81 -9.92
N ASN A 34 -20.42 -3.26 -10.56
CA ASN A 34 -21.21 -4.39 -10.06
C ASN A 34 -20.41 -5.69 -10.10
N ALA A 35 -19.71 -5.95 -11.21
CA ALA A 35 -18.91 -7.15 -11.38
C ALA A 35 -17.70 -7.18 -10.43
N VAL A 36 -16.98 -6.06 -10.30
CA VAL A 36 -15.80 -5.97 -9.44
C VAL A 36 -16.19 -6.04 -7.96
N HIS A 37 -17.26 -5.35 -7.57
CA HIS A 37 -17.78 -5.45 -6.21
C HIS A 37 -18.23 -6.88 -5.88
N ALA A 38 -18.91 -7.57 -6.81
CA ALA A 38 -19.29 -8.98 -6.65
C ALA A 38 -18.05 -9.89 -6.48
N PHE A 39 -17.01 -9.62 -7.26
CA PHE A 39 -15.75 -10.34 -7.17
C PHE A 39 -15.13 -10.21 -5.78
N PHE A 40 -14.95 -8.99 -5.27
CA PHE A 40 -14.36 -8.80 -3.94
C PHE A 40 -15.27 -9.36 -2.84
N ALA A 41 -16.58 -9.12 -2.88
CA ALA A 41 -17.51 -9.67 -1.90
C ALA A 41 -17.44 -11.20 -1.80
N ARG A 42 -17.29 -11.89 -2.95
CA ARG A 42 -17.19 -13.35 -3.00
C ARG A 42 -15.80 -13.89 -2.68
N HIS A 43 -14.74 -13.16 -3.07
CA HIS A 43 -13.38 -13.70 -3.10
C HIS A 43 -12.40 -12.99 -2.17
N TRP A 44 -12.80 -12.01 -1.35
CA TRP A 44 -11.87 -11.30 -0.47
C TRP A 44 -11.07 -12.26 0.43
N SER A 45 -11.70 -13.32 0.94
CA SER A 45 -11.06 -14.32 1.80
C SER A 45 -9.96 -15.12 1.09
N SER A 46 -9.96 -15.14 -0.24
CA SER A 46 -8.88 -15.72 -1.06
C SER A 46 -7.52 -15.09 -0.76
N SER A 47 -7.52 -13.81 -0.38
CA SER A 47 -6.31 -13.09 0.04
C SER A 47 -5.62 -13.74 1.24
N ILE A 48 -6.37 -14.36 2.16
CA ILE A 48 -5.83 -15.05 3.34
C ILE A 48 -5.06 -16.29 2.89
N TYR A 49 -5.64 -17.10 2.01
CA TYR A 49 -4.96 -18.28 1.45
C TYR A 49 -3.74 -17.89 0.63
N LEU A 50 -3.81 -16.80 -0.14
CA LEU A 50 -2.67 -16.26 -0.86
C LEU A 50 -1.55 -15.80 0.08
N ALA A 51 -1.88 -15.12 1.18
CA ALA A 51 -0.90 -14.69 2.18
C ALA A 51 -0.24 -15.88 2.89
N LEU A 52 -1.01 -16.90 3.28
CA LEU A 52 -0.47 -18.14 3.87
C LEU A 52 0.42 -18.90 2.88
N GLY A 53 -0.04 -19.05 1.63
CA GLY A 53 0.73 -19.66 0.56
C GLY A 53 2.02 -18.91 0.28
N TYR A 54 1.97 -17.57 0.27
CA TYR A 54 3.15 -16.71 0.15
C TYR A 54 4.18 -17.00 1.24
N VAL A 55 3.77 -17.03 2.52
CA VAL A 55 4.69 -17.35 3.63
C VAL A 55 5.30 -18.74 3.45
N ALA A 56 4.51 -19.75 3.10
CA ALA A 56 5.00 -21.10 2.85
C ALA A 56 6.02 -21.15 1.71
N VAL A 57 5.70 -20.53 0.56
CA VAL A 57 6.58 -20.45 -0.62
C VAL A 57 7.90 -19.76 -0.27
N ILE A 58 7.87 -18.65 0.47
CA ILE A 58 9.09 -17.94 0.86
C ILE A 58 10.00 -18.80 1.74
N ASN A 59 9.44 -19.53 2.71
CA ASN A 59 10.22 -20.42 3.57
C ASN A 59 10.83 -21.58 2.78
N VAL A 60 10.06 -22.23 1.91
CA VAL A 60 10.55 -23.32 1.04
C VAL A 60 11.64 -22.81 0.10
N LEU A 61 11.41 -21.66 -0.53
CA LEU A 61 12.36 -21.09 -1.49
C LEU A 61 13.67 -20.67 -0.80
N GLN A 62 13.62 -20.14 0.42
CA GLN A 62 14.82 -19.86 1.23
C GLN A 62 15.64 -21.13 1.44
N ARG A 63 14.99 -22.23 1.85
CA ARG A 63 15.62 -23.54 2.05
C ARG A 63 16.28 -24.09 0.79
N VAL A 64 15.57 -24.00 -0.34
CA VAL A 64 16.09 -24.43 -1.65
C VAL A 64 17.30 -23.59 -2.08
N MET A 65 17.24 -22.28 -1.83
CA MET A 65 18.31 -21.37 -2.20
C MET A 65 19.56 -21.53 -1.31
N GLU A 66 19.49 -22.08 -0.10
CA GLU A 66 20.67 -22.34 0.76
C GLU A 66 21.80 -23.01 -0.04
N ASN A 67 21.46 -24.05 -0.80
CA ASN A 67 22.38 -24.87 -1.58
C ASN A 67 22.66 -24.35 -3.00
N ARG A 68 22.14 -23.17 -3.39
CA ARG A 68 22.30 -22.59 -4.74
C ARG A 68 23.07 -21.27 -4.74
N LYS A 69 23.65 -20.88 -5.88
CA LYS A 69 24.28 -19.56 -6.04
C LYS A 69 23.20 -18.47 -6.18
N PRO A 70 23.44 -17.24 -5.71
CA PRO A 70 22.48 -16.13 -5.88
C PRO A 70 22.32 -15.80 -7.36
N LEU A 71 21.08 -15.58 -7.81
CA LEU A 71 20.79 -15.29 -9.20
C LEU A 71 21.05 -13.81 -9.53
N SER A 72 21.74 -13.55 -10.65
CA SER A 72 21.85 -12.19 -11.19
C SER A 72 20.63 -11.90 -12.05
N MET A 73 19.78 -10.98 -11.60
CA MET A 73 18.51 -10.65 -12.26
C MET A 73 18.35 -9.14 -12.42
N ARG A 74 19.44 -8.43 -12.75
CA ARG A 74 19.45 -6.96 -12.80
C ARG A 74 18.42 -6.42 -13.79
N THR A 75 18.38 -6.94 -15.01
CA THR A 75 17.42 -6.50 -16.04
C THR A 75 15.98 -6.80 -15.64
N VAL A 76 15.71 -7.99 -15.10
CA VAL A 76 14.36 -8.36 -14.61
C VAL A 76 13.92 -7.42 -13.49
N LEU A 77 14.81 -7.12 -12.53
CA LEU A 77 14.53 -6.17 -11.46
C LEU A 77 14.33 -4.74 -11.98
N LEU A 78 15.10 -4.30 -12.97
CA LEU A 78 14.94 -2.98 -13.56
C LEU A 78 13.56 -2.85 -14.21
N LEU A 79 13.17 -3.83 -15.02
CA LEU A 79 11.85 -3.87 -15.67
C LEU A 79 10.72 -3.97 -14.66
N TRP A 80 10.87 -4.82 -13.64
CA TRP A 80 9.88 -5.01 -12.59
C TRP A 80 9.66 -3.74 -11.76
N ASN A 81 10.73 -3.18 -11.20
CA ASN A 81 10.65 -1.94 -10.42
C ASN A 81 10.22 -0.76 -11.31
N GLY A 82 10.68 -0.70 -12.57
CA GLY A 82 10.26 0.32 -13.53
C GLY A 82 8.77 0.23 -13.85
N ALA A 83 8.23 -0.97 -14.06
CA ALA A 83 6.80 -1.18 -14.30
C ALA A 83 5.97 -0.77 -13.07
N LEU A 84 6.36 -1.17 -11.86
CA LEU A 84 5.67 -0.77 -10.63
C LEU A 84 5.78 0.73 -10.35
N ALA A 85 6.90 1.37 -10.72
CA ALA A 85 7.06 2.81 -10.63
C ALA A 85 6.09 3.53 -11.58
N VAL A 86 6.02 3.13 -12.86
CA VAL A 86 5.09 3.71 -13.84
C VAL A 86 3.64 3.50 -13.42
N PHE A 87 3.29 2.28 -13.01
CA PHE A 87 1.96 1.96 -12.47
C PHE A 87 1.60 2.87 -11.30
N SER A 88 2.51 3.05 -10.34
CA SER A 88 2.27 3.89 -9.16
C SER A 88 2.20 5.37 -9.50
N MET A 89 2.98 5.86 -10.48
CA MET A 89 2.88 7.24 -10.97
C MET A 89 1.52 7.50 -11.64
N MET A 90 1.06 6.57 -12.49
CA MET A 90 -0.25 6.66 -13.13
C MET A 90 -1.38 6.64 -12.09
N GLY A 91 -1.30 5.75 -11.09
CA GLY A 91 -2.24 5.70 -9.98
C GLY A 91 -2.24 7.00 -9.16
N THR A 92 -1.06 7.53 -8.82
CA THR A 92 -0.93 8.81 -8.11
C THR A 92 -1.60 9.95 -8.86
N TRP A 93 -1.40 10.01 -10.18
CA TRP A 93 -1.98 11.04 -11.04
C TRP A 93 -3.50 10.88 -11.15
N ARG A 94 -3.97 9.72 -11.64
CA ARG A 94 -5.39 9.50 -11.96
C ARG A 94 -6.28 9.45 -10.73
N PHE A 95 -5.85 8.77 -9.67
CA PHE A 95 -6.55 8.78 -8.39
C PHE A 95 -6.44 10.16 -7.70
N GLY A 96 -5.31 10.85 -7.93
CA GLY A 96 -5.05 12.19 -7.40
C GLY A 96 -6.06 13.23 -7.84
N LEU A 97 -6.60 13.15 -9.06
CA LEU A 97 -7.60 14.12 -9.55
C LEU A 97 -8.84 14.17 -8.65
N GLU A 98 -9.40 13.00 -8.29
CA GLU A 98 -10.53 12.91 -7.37
C GLU A 98 -10.10 13.29 -5.95
N PHE A 99 -8.97 12.75 -5.48
CA PHE A 99 -8.48 12.99 -4.12
C PHE A 99 -8.32 14.48 -3.82
N PHE A 100 -7.63 15.19 -4.70
CA PHE A 100 -7.37 16.61 -4.55
C PHE A 100 -8.64 17.45 -4.73
N HIS A 101 -9.50 17.09 -5.68
CA HIS A 101 -10.80 17.74 -5.80
C HIS A 101 -11.58 17.66 -4.49
N MET A 102 -11.67 16.47 -3.88
CA MET A 102 -12.33 16.29 -2.58
C MET A 102 -11.71 17.14 -1.47
N LEU A 103 -10.40 17.32 -1.44
CA LEU A 103 -9.73 18.13 -0.41
C LEU A 103 -9.93 19.64 -0.59
N TRP A 104 -10.02 20.12 -1.83
CA TRP A 104 -10.14 21.55 -2.11
C TRP A 104 -11.58 22.04 -2.18
N THR A 105 -12.53 21.20 -2.57
CA THR A 105 -13.92 21.62 -2.80
C THR A 105 -14.88 21.19 -1.70
N ARG A 106 -14.51 20.23 -0.85
CA ARG A 106 -15.38 19.68 0.20
C ARG A 106 -14.72 19.74 1.59
N PRO A 107 -15.52 19.72 2.67
CA PRO A 107 -14.99 19.61 4.01
C PRO A 107 -14.10 18.36 4.17
N PHE A 108 -13.04 18.47 4.97
CA PHE A 108 -12.13 17.35 5.23
C PHE A 108 -12.85 16.07 5.70
N THR A 109 -13.94 16.22 6.47
CA THR A 109 -14.79 15.10 6.92
C THR A 109 -15.32 14.25 5.76
N ASP A 110 -15.68 14.89 4.64
CA ASP A 110 -16.20 14.18 3.46
C ASP A 110 -15.10 13.33 2.83
N SER A 111 -13.86 13.81 2.85
CA SER A 111 -12.70 13.10 2.30
C SER A 111 -12.37 11.79 3.04
N VAL A 112 -12.78 11.66 4.30
CA VAL A 112 -12.52 10.50 5.15
C VAL A 112 -13.75 9.64 5.45
N CYS A 113 -14.96 10.20 5.30
CA CYS A 113 -16.21 9.50 5.62
C CYS A 113 -17.07 9.10 4.41
N PHE A 114 -16.91 9.75 3.25
CA PHE A 114 -17.58 9.32 2.03
C PHE A 114 -16.59 8.68 1.06
N SER A 115 -16.96 7.54 0.48
CA SER A 115 -16.14 6.82 -0.48
C SER A 115 -15.95 7.58 -1.79
N VAL A 116 -15.07 7.05 -2.63
CA VAL A 116 -14.94 7.43 -4.04
C VAL A 116 -16.17 6.97 -4.81
N ASP A 117 -16.48 7.63 -5.93
CA ASP A 117 -17.59 7.22 -6.79
C ASP A 117 -17.37 5.79 -7.31
N PRO A 118 -18.24 4.82 -6.98
CA PRO A 118 -18.11 3.42 -7.42
C PRO A 118 -18.03 3.29 -8.93
N THR A 119 -18.67 4.17 -9.69
CA THR A 119 -18.72 4.14 -11.17
C THR A 119 -17.54 4.87 -11.81
N GLY A 120 -16.82 5.70 -11.04
CA GLY A 120 -15.76 6.56 -11.56
C GLY A 120 -14.39 5.88 -11.69
N PRO A 121 -13.48 6.47 -12.49
CA PRO A 121 -12.08 6.04 -12.60
C PRO A 121 -11.34 5.85 -11.27
N ALA A 122 -11.65 6.64 -10.23
CA ALA A 122 -11.05 6.45 -8.90
C ALA A 122 -11.26 5.03 -8.36
N SER A 123 -12.45 4.45 -8.53
CA SER A 123 -12.75 3.08 -8.10
C SER A 123 -12.02 2.03 -8.92
N PHE A 124 -11.83 2.27 -10.22
CA PHE A 124 -10.95 1.44 -11.05
C PHE A 124 -9.52 1.43 -10.50
N TRP A 125 -8.96 2.60 -10.18
CA TRP A 125 -7.60 2.70 -9.62
C TRP A 125 -7.50 2.14 -8.19
N ALA A 126 -8.57 2.16 -7.40
CA ALA A 126 -8.64 1.46 -6.11
C ALA A 126 -8.67 -0.06 -6.28
N CYS A 127 -9.35 -0.58 -7.30
CA CYS A 127 -9.32 -2.00 -7.64
C CYS A 127 -7.92 -2.44 -8.10
N MET A 128 -7.30 -1.68 -9.00
CA MET A 128 -5.92 -1.93 -9.44
C MET A 128 -4.93 -1.89 -8.29
N PHE A 129 -5.15 -1.02 -7.30
CA PHE A 129 -4.36 -0.97 -6.07
C PHE A 129 -4.46 -2.28 -5.27
N ALA A 130 -5.67 -2.82 -5.09
CA ALA A 130 -5.87 -4.08 -4.38
C ALA A 130 -5.17 -5.25 -5.11
N PHE A 131 -5.21 -5.29 -6.44
CA PHE A 131 -4.51 -6.29 -7.23
C PHE A 131 -2.98 -6.09 -7.23
N SER A 132 -2.49 -4.86 -7.15
CA SER A 132 -1.04 -4.60 -7.09
C SER A 132 -0.39 -5.29 -5.89
N LYS A 133 -1.11 -5.46 -4.78
CA LYS A 133 -0.58 -6.16 -3.58
C LYS A 133 -0.23 -7.62 -3.83
N ILE A 134 -0.89 -8.28 -4.79
CA ILE A 134 -0.49 -9.61 -5.25
C ILE A 134 0.81 -9.52 -6.04
N ALA A 135 0.90 -8.58 -6.99
CA ALA A 135 2.11 -8.40 -7.78
C ALA A 135 3.31 -8.11 -6.87
N GLU A 136 3.16 -7.21 -5.89
CA GLU A 136 4.19 -6.82 -4.92
C GLU A 136 4.75 -7.98 -4.09
N LEU A 137 4.07 -9.13 -3.97
CA LEU A 137 4.64 -10.34 -3.38
C LEU A 137 5.91 -10.83 -4.12
N GLY A 138 6.00 -10.49 -5.42
CA GLY A 138 7.18 -10.72 -6.25
C GLY A 138 8.45 -10.06 -5.70
N ASP A 139 8.34 -8.94 -4.99
CA ASP A 139 9.50 -8.26 -4.39
C ASP A 139 10.24 -9.19 -3.43
N THR A 140 9.50 -9.93 -2.61
CA THR A 140 10.08 -10.89 -1.67
C THR A 140 10.69 -12.08 -2.40
N LEU A 141 10.05 -12.57 -3.46
CA LEU A 141 10.61 -13.66 -4.28
C LEU A 141 11.98 -13.25 -4.83
N PHE A 142 12.11 -12.04 -5.37
CA PHE A 142 13.40 -11.55 -5.87
C PHE A 142 14.45 -11.39 -4.78
N LEU A 143 14.08 -11.00 -3.56
CA LEU A 143 15.01 -10.94 -2.43
C LEU A 143 15.56 -12.34 -2.10
N VAL A 144 14.68 -13.34 -2.00
CA VAL A 144 15.09 -14.73 -1.69
C VAL A 144 15.99 -15.30 -2.78
N LEU A 145 15.61 -15.16 -4.05
CA LEU A 145 16.38 -15.64 -5.20
C LEU A 145 17.77 -14.99 -5.30
N ARG A 146 17.93 -13.78 -4.76
CA ARG A 146 19.22 -13.06 -4.69
C ARG A 146 19.99 -13.30 -3.39
N LYS A 147 19.49 -14.16 -2.50
CA LYS A 147 20.02 -14.37 -1.15
C LYS A 147 20.17 -13.06 -0.37
N ARG A 148 19.21 -12.14 -0.52
CA ARG A 148 19.11 -10.94 0.30
C ARG A 148 18.28 -11.24 1.55
N PRO A 149 18.61 -10.66 2.71
CA PRO A 149 17.87 -10.92 3.93
C PRO A 149 16.43 -10.43 3.80
N VAL A 150 15.47 -11.32 4.04
CA VAL A 150 14.05 -10.98 4.12
C VAL A 150 13.73 -10.65 5.58
N ILE A 151 13.68 -9.36 5.90
CA ILE A 151 13.40 -8.90 7.26
C ILE A 151 11.92 -9.09 7.62
N PHE A 152 11.63 -9.25 8.92
CA PHE A 152 10.26 -9.42 9.43
C PHE A 152 9.29 -8.36 8.89
N LEU A 153 9.68 -7.08 8.98
CA LEU A 153 8.88 -5.96 8.49
C LEU A 153 8.41 -6.16 7.04
N HIS A 154 9.26 -6.67 6.17
CA HIS A 154 8.95 -6.78 4.75
C HIS A 154 7.87 -7.84 4.49
N TRP A 155 8.09 -9.09 4.90
CA TRP A 155 7.13 -10.15 4.60
C TRP A 155 5.82 -10.01 5.39
N TYR A 156 5.90 -9.53 6.64
CA TYR A 156 4.73 -9.24 7.47
C TYR A 156 3.88 -8.15 6.81
N HIS A 157 4.51 -7.05 6.36
CA HIS A 157 3.82 -5.98 5.65
C HIS A 157 3.10 -6.52 4.41
N HIS A 158 3.80 -7.20 3.50
CA HIS A 158 3.20 -7.70 2.25
C HIS A 158 2.03 -8.66 2.47
N ALA A 159 2.13 -9.56 3.45
CA ALA A 159 1.04 -10.47 3.79
C ALA A 159 -0.19 -9.73 4.33
N VAL A 160 0.02 -8.83 5.29
CA VAL A 160 -1.07 -8.14 5.98
C VAL A 160 -1.76 -7.10 5.10
N VAL A 161 -1.01 -6.32 4.30
CA VAL A 161 -1.62 -5.34 3.40
C VAL A 161 -2.45 -6.00 2.30
N LEU A 162 -2.04 -7.18 1.81
CA LEU A 162 -2.82 -7.94 0.84
C LEU A 162 -4.21 -8.27 1.41
N VAL A 163 -4.24 -8.88 2.59
CA VAL A 163 -5.50 -9.29 3.25
C VAL A 163 -6.36 -8.06 3.55
N TYR A 164 -5.76 -7.02 4.10
CA TYR A 164 -6.49 -5.81 4.46
C TYR A 164 -7.07 -5.08 3.26
N CYS A 165 -6.29 -4.90 2.18
CA CYS A 165 -6.79 -4.20 0.98
C CYS A 165 -7.97 -4.94 0.34
N TRP A 166 -7.92 -6.28 0.32
CA TRP A 166 -8.99 -7.10 -0.25
C TRP A 166 -10.24 -7.10 0.62
N HIS A 167 -10.08 -7.12 1.94
CA HIS A 167 -11.19 -6.96 2.89
C HIS A 167 -11.83 -5.56 2.77
N SER A 168 -11.03 -4.50 2.75
CA SER A 168 -11.52 -3.12 2.64
C SER A 168 -12.11 -2.77 1.27
N ALA A 169 -11.74 -3.50 0.21
CA ALA A 169 -12.33 -3.33 -1.11
C ALA A 169 -13.82 -3.70 -1.15
N VAL A 170 -14.28 -4.60 -0.27
CA VAL A 170 -15.71 -4.98 -0.17
C VAL A 170 -16.56 -3.79 0.29
N GLU A 171 -16.08 -3.04 1.29
CA GLU A 171 -16.81 -1.89 1.82
C GLU A 171 -16.58 -0.61 1.03
N LEU A 172 -15.61 -0.62 0.10
CA LEU A 172 -15.04 0.55 -0.56
C LEU A 172 -14.77 1.66 0.48
N THR A 173 -13.96 1.33 1.49
CA THR A 173 -13.79 2.18 2.69
C THR A 173 -13.41 3.62 2.33
N ALA A 174 -14.09 4.62 2.90
CA ALA A 174 -13.85 6.03 2.60
C ALA A 174 -12.43 6.50 2.94
N ALA A 175 -11.92 6.14 4.12
CA ALA A 175 -10.54 6.41 4.51
C ALA A 175 -9.50 5.78 3.56
N GLY A 176 -9.91 4.74 2.81
CA GLY A 176 -9.13 4.14 1.73
C GLY A 176 -8.65 5.16 0.69
N ARG A 177 -9.40 6.25 0.45
CA ARG A 177 -9.00 7.33 -0.45
C ARG A 177 -7.61 7.89 -0.10
N TRP A 178 -7.40 8.19 1.18
CA TRP A 178 -6.12 8.69 1.68
C TRP A 178 -5.03 7.62 1.62
N PHE A 179 -5.34 6.40 2.07
CA PHE A 179 -4.37 5.31 2.13
C PHE A 179 -3.85 4.91 0.73
N ILE A 180 -4.75 4.82 -0.25
CA ILE A 180 -4.45 4.47 -1.63
C ILE A 180 -3.58 5.56 -2.26
N TRP A 181 -4.00 6.83 -2.17
CA TRP A 181 -3.27 7.93 -2.81
C TRP A 181 -1.85 8.08 -2.23
N MET A 182 -1.72 8.10 -0.89
CA MET A 182 -0.41 8.20 -0.24
C MET A 182 0.49 7.00 -0.60
N ASN A 183 -0.06 5.78 -0.63
CA ASN A 183 0.72 4.61 -1.00
C ASN A 183 1.18 4.70 -2.46
N TYR A 184 0.31 5.05 -3.40
CA TYR A 184 0.72 5.27 -4.80
C TYR A 184 1.84 6.30 -4.91
N PHE A 185 1.71 7.43 -4.22
CA PHE A 185 2.72 8.48 -4.23
C PHE A 185 4.07 7.98 -3.69
N VAL A 186 4.08 7.37 -2.52
CA VAL A 186 5.32 6.87 -1.90
C VAL A 186 5.91 5.69 -2.69
N HIS A 187 5.08 4.79 -3.22
CA HIS A 187 5.52 3.67 -4.05
C HIS A 187 6.10 4.15 -5.39
N SER A 188 5.58 5.21 -5.99
CA SER A 188 6.16 5.80 -7.20
C SER A 188 7.62 6.22 -6.97
N ILE A 189 7.91 6.85 -5.82
CA ILE A 189 9.26 7.27 -5.43
C ILE A 189 10.13 6.06 -5.05
N MET A 190 9.60 5.14 -4.24
CA MET A 190 10.32 3.95 -3.77
C MET A 190 10.74 3.04 -4.94
N TYR A 191 9.81 2.70 -5.83
CA TYR A 191 10.12 1.83 -6.97
C TYR A 191 11.02 2.52 -7.99
N THR A 192 10.89 3.84 -8.19
CA THR A 192 11.87 4.60 -8.99
C THR A 192 13.26 4.51 -8.39
N TYR A 193 13.39 4.68 -7.06
CA TYR A 193 14.65 4.51 -6.36
C TYR A 193 15.22 3.08 -6.55
N TYR A 194 14.40 2.03 -6.43
CA TYR A 194 14.87 0.65 -6.63
C TYR A 194 15.19 0.32 -8.09
N ALA A 195 14.46 0.88 -9.05
CA ALA A 195 14.78 0.76 -10.48
C ALA A 195 16.16 1.34 -10.76
N ILE A 196 16.48 2.53 -10.25
CA ILE A 196 17.81 3.14 -10.42
C ILE A 196 18.89 2.28 -9.74
N VAL A 197 18.68 1.85 -8.49
CA VAL A 197 19.65 1.00 -7.76
C VAL A 197 19.88 -0.34 -8.45
N SER A 198 18.88 -0.88 -9.17
CA SER A 198 19.01 -2.16 -9.89
C SER A 198 20.02 -2.13 -11.05
N THR A 199 20.30 -0.94 -11.61
CA THR A 199 21.35 -0.74 -12.63
C THR A 199 22.77 -0.87 -12.06
N GLY A 200 22.92 -0.86 -10.73
CA GLY A 200 24.22 -0.87 -10.04
C GLY A 200 24.69 0.52 -9.61
N ILE A 201 23.95 1.59 -9.94
CA ILE A 201 24.23 2.94 -9.48
C ILE A 201 24.06 3.03 -7.96
N ARG A 202 25.07 3.57 -7.27
CA ARG A 202 25.02 3.83 -5.83
C ARG A 202 24.50 5.24 -5.59
N LEU A 203 23.26 5.33 -5.13
CA LEU A 203 22.63 6.61 -4.79
C LEU A 203 23.09 7.13 -3.42
N PRO A 204 23.08 8.46 -3.20
CA PRO A 204 23.40 9.06 -1.90
C PRO A 204 22.52 8.52 -0.78
N LYS A 205 23.11 8.34 0.41
CA LYS A 205 22.39 7.88 1.62
C LYS A 205 21.17 8.74 1.95
N ARG A 206 21.22 10.04 1.64
CA ARG A 206 20.11 10.99 1.82
C ARG A 206 18.84 10.54 1.09
N LEU A 207 18.95 10.06 -0.14
CA LEU A 207 17.77 9.60 -0.90
C LEU A 207 17.12 8.37 -0.27
N SER A 208 17.93 7.39 0.17
CA SER A 208 17.42 6.22 0.89
C SER A 208 16.73 6.60 2.20
N MET A 209 17.29 7.57 2.93
CA MET A 209 16.69 8.12 4.14
C MET A 209 15.38 8.83 3.85
N THR A 210 15.30 9.63 2.78
CA THR A 210 14.06 10.31 2.35
C THR A 210 12.96 9.31 2.02
N VAL A 211 13.26 8.24 1.28
CA VAL A 211 12.27 7.17 0.97
C VAL A 211 11.72 6.57 2.27
N THR A 212 12.60 6.20 3.20
CA THR A 212 12.17 5.60 4.48
C THR A 212 11.40 6.61 5.34
N ALA A 213 11.79 7.87 5.32
CA ALA A 213 11.08 8.94 6.03
C ALA A 213 9.66 9.11 5.48
N LEU A 214 9.50 9.17 4.16
CA LEU A 214 8.18 9.26 3.51
C LEU A 214 7.28 8.07 3.87
N GLN A 215 7.81 6.84 3.84
CA GLN A 215 7.08 5.65 4.27
C GLN A 215 6.65 5.72 5.74
N THR A 216 7.53 6.20 6.61
CA THR A 216 7.24 6.34 8.05
C THR A 216 6.17 7.41 8.28
N THR A 217 6.27 8.56 7.60
CA THR A 217 5.28 9.63 7.65
C THR A 217 3.91 9.16 7.13
N GLN A 218 3.86 8.33 6.08
CA GLN A 218 2.61 7.72 5.61
C GLN A 218 1.95 6.88 6.70
N MET A 219 2.71 6.09 7.47
CA MET A 219 2.13 5.31 8.57
C MET A 219 1.56 6.21 9.67
N LEU A 220 2.27 7.30 10.00
CA LEU A 220 1.81 8.28 10.98
C LEU A 220 0.49 8.94 10.54
N ILE A 221 0.42 9.44 9.30
CA ILE A 221 -0.80 10.02 8.75
C ILE A 221 -1.92 8.97 8.76
N GLY A 222 -1.61 7.71 8.46
CA GLY A 222 -2.59 6.63 8.47
C GLY A 222 -3.22 6.36 9.84
N VAL A 223 -2.40 6.40 10.90
CA VAL A 223 -2.89 6.32 12.29
C VAL A 223 -3.77 7.53 12.61
N MET A 224 -3.34 8.75 12.26
CA MET A 224 -4.10 9.98 12.54
C MET A 224 -5.48 9.98 11.87
N ILE A 225 -5.57 9.55 10.60
CA ILE A 225 -6.84 9.41 9.88
C ILE A 225 -7.73 8.37 10.55
N SER A 226 -7.18 7.22 10.93
CA SER A 226 -7.94 6.15 11.60
C SER A 226 -8.52 6.63 12.93
N VAL A 227 -7.75 7.36 13.73
CA VAL A 227 -8.20 7.97 15.00
C VAL A 227 -9.29 9.01 14.74
N TYR A 228 -9.13 9.84 13.71
CA TYR A 228 -10.12 10.85 13.37
C TYR A 228 -11.44 10.26 12.90
N VAL A 229 -11.42 9.21 12.06
CA VAL A 229 -12.62 8.48 11.65
C VAL A 229 -13.30 7.81 12.86
N LEU A 230 -12.52 7.24 13.77
CA LEU A 230 -13.06 6.69 15.02
C LEU A 230 -13.77 7.78 15.84
N TYR A 231 -13.13 8.94 16.04
CA TYR A 231 -13.73 10.08 16.71
C TYR A 231 -15.06 10.49 16.05
N LEU A 232 -15.09 10.63 14.73
CA LEU A 232 -16.30 11.00 13.99
C LEU A 232 -17.43 9.97 14.20
N LYS A 233 -17.13 8.68 14.06
CA LYS A 233 -18.13 7.61 14.25
C LYS A 233 -18.67 7.56 15.68
N LEU A 234 -17.82 7.77 16.68
CA LEU A 234 -18.25 7.81 18.10
C LEU A 234 -19.15 9.02 18.40
N ASN A 235 -19.01 10.11 17.64
CA ASN A 235 -19.89 11.30 17.73
C ASN A 235 -21.13 11.20 16.81
N GLY A 236 -21.43 10.03 16.26
CA GLY A 236 -22.63 9.78 15.46
C GLY A 236 -22.51 10.20 13.99
N ALA A 237 -21.32 10.57 13.50
CA ALA A 237 -21.13 10.83 12.08
C ALA A 237 -21.22 9.53 11.26
N VAL A 238 -21.89 9.62 10.12
CA VAL A 238 -21.99 8.51 9.16
C VAL A 238 -20.72 8.48 8.32
N CYS A 239 -19.95 7.39 8.42
CA CYS A 239 -18.74 7.15 7.66
C CYS A 239 -18.77 5.76 7.02
N GLN A 240 -18.47 5.68 5.73
CA GLN A 240 -18.40 4.46 4.92
C GLN A 240 -17.17 3.61 5.30
N GLN A 241 -17.23 3.03 6.48
CA GLN A 241 -16.25 2.08 7.03
C GLN A 241 -16.87 1.42 8.26
N SER A 242 -16.90 0.09 8.34
CA SER A 242 -17.39 -0.61 9.53
C SER A 242 -16.46 -0.42 10.74
N PHE A 243 -16.98 -0.65 11.95
CA PHE A 243 -16.13 -0.61 13.16
C PHE A 243 -15.08 -1.73 13.12
N ASP A 244 -15.43 -2.90 12.60
CA ASP A 244 -14.51 -4.04 12.47
C ASP A 244 -13.37 -3.71 11.50
N ASN A 245 -13.70 -3.15 10.32
CA ASN A 245 -12.70 -2.71 9.36
C ASN A 245 -11.79 -1.62 9.95
N LEU A 246 -12.37 -0.65 10.66
CA LEU A 246 -11.62 0.43 11.30
C LEU A 246 -10.67 -0.08 12.40
N ALA A 247 -11.11 -1.06 13.20
CA ALA A 247 -10.27 -1.68 14.23
C ALA A 247 -9.07 -2.39 13.60
N ILE A 248 -9.30 -3.17 12.54
CA ILE A 248 -8.23 -3.85 11.78
C ILE A 248 -7.28 -2.80 11.16
N CYS A 249 -7.82 -1.75 10.53
CA CYS A 249 -7.05 -0.65 9.97
C CYS A 249 -6.11 -0.02 10.99
N PHE A 250 -6.66 0.38 12.15
CA PHE A 250 -5.90 1.01 13.22
C PHE A 250 -4.78 0.09 13.72
N ALA A 251 -5.09 -1.18 14.00
CA ALA A 251 -4.10 -2.16 14.47
C ALA A 251 -2.94 -2.34 13.48
N ILE A 252 -3.25 -2.44 12.18
CA ILE A 252 -2.23 -2.59 11.12
C ILE A 252 -1.35 -1.35 11.05
N TYR A 253 -1.93 -0.16 10.92
CA TYR A 253 -1.18 1.09 10.79
C TYR A 253 -0.35 1.40 12.04
N ALA A 254 -0.87 1.13 13.24
CA ALA A 254 -0.10 1.25 14.48
C ALA A 254 1.10 0.29 14.49
N SER A 255 0.89 -0.98 14.08
CA SER A 255 1.97 -1.96 13.99
C SER A 255 3.05 -1.53 13.00
N PHE A 256 2.66 -0.99 11.84
CA PHE A 256 3.60 -0.50 10.84
C PHE A 256 4.35 0.74 11.31
N LEU A 257 3.69 1.70 11.95
CA LEU A 257 4.36 2.88 12.49
C LEU A 257 5.49 2.50 13.46
N ILE A 258 5.24 1.52 14.36
CA ILE A 258 6.26 1.01 15.28
C ILE A 258 7.42 0.36 14.51
N LEU A 259 7.12 -0.52 13.55
CA LEU A 259 8.13 -1.26 12.81
C LEU A 259 8.98 -0.36 11.90
N PHE A 260 8.37 0.58 11.18
CA PHE A 260 9.07 1.55 10.34
C PHE A 260 9.91 2.52 11.18
N SER A 261 9.40 2.98 12.33
CA SER A 261 10.18 3.82 13.25
C SER A 261 11.39 3.06 13.81
N LYS A 262 11.21 1.79 14.19
CA LYS A 262 12.32 0.92 14.64
C LYS A 262 13.35 0.71 13.53
N PHE A 263 12.89 0.46 12.30
CA PHE A 263 13.76 0.31 11.13
C PHE A 263 14.54 1.60 10.86
N PHE A 264 13.88 2.76 10.83
CA PHE A 264 14.51 4.05 10.60
C PHE A 264 15.58 4.35 11.65
N ASN A 265 15.27 4.15 12.93
CA ASN A 265 16.21 4.34 14.03
C ASN A 265 17.45 3.45 13.85
N THR A 266 17.24 2.16 13.59
CA THR A 266 18.33 1.17 13.45
C THR A 266 19.17 1.40 12.20
N ALA A 267 18.57 1.81 11.08
CA ALA A 267 19.25 2.00 9.81
C ALA A 267 20.02 3.33 9.72
N TYR A 268 19.54 4.38 10.39
CA TYR A 268 20.03 5.74 10.16
C TYR A 268 20.53 6.48 11.40
N LEU A 269 19.93 6.27 12.58
CA LEU A 269 20.22 7.07 13.77
C LEU A 269 21.18 6.37 14.73
N VAL A 270 21.05 5.04 14.89
CA VAL A 270 21.98 4.25 15.71
C VAL A 270 23.35 4.23 15.02
N LYS A 271 24.35 4.84 15.68
CA LYS A 271 25.75 4.72 15.25
C LYS A 271 26.19 3.26 15.40
N LYS A 272 26.55 2.62 14.29
CA LYS A 272 27.25 1.32 14.37
C LYS A 272 28.57 1.55 15.10
N GLN A 273 28.74 0.91 16.26
CA GLN A 273 30.05 0.85 16.91
C GLN A 273 31.04 0.21 15.95
N GLN A 274 32.11 0.93 15.59
CA GLN A 274 33.22 0.31 14.88
C GLN A 274 33.84 -0.72 15.82
N PRO A 275 34.13 -1.95 15.37
CA PRO A 275 34.86 -2.90 16.19
C PRO A 275 36.18 -2.24 16.61
N LYS A 276 36.45 -2.21 17.92
CA LYS A 276 37.74 -1.72 18.45
C LYS A 276 38.85 -2.49 17.73
N PRO A 277 39.89 -1.81 17.19
CA PRO A 277 41.03 -2.52 16.65
C PRO A 277 41.58 -3.43 17.74
N ALA A 278 41.74 -4.72 17.42
CA ALA A 278 42.33 -5.68 18.33
C ALA A 278 43.70 -5.14 18.75
N VAL A 279 43.88 -4.92 20.05
CA VAL A 279 45.18 -4.61 20.64
C VAL A 279 46.06 -5.80 20.30
N LYS A 280 47.07 -5.60 19.44
CA LYS A 280 48.13 -6.58 19.26
C LYS A 280 48.84 -6.67 20.60
N ALA A 281 48.77 -7.83 21.24
CA ALA A 281 49.66 -8.16 22.34
C ALA A 281 51.03 -8.41 21.73
N ASP A 282 52.00 -7.58 22.09
CA ASP A 282 53.42 -7.80 21.83
C ASP A 282 53.98 -8.90 22.75
#